data_AF-W0AM13-F1
#
_entry.id   AF-W0AM13-F1
#
_cell.length_a   1.000
_cell.length_b   1.000
_cell.length_c   1.000
_cell.angle_alpha   90.00
_cell.angle_beta   90.00
_cell.angle_gamma   90.00
#
_symmetry.space_group_name_H-M   'P 1'
#
loop_
_entity.id
_entity.type
_entity.pdbx_description
1 polymer ?
#
loop_
_entity_poly.entity_id
_entity_poly.type
_entity_poly.pdbx_seq_one_letter_code
_entity_poly.pdbx_strand_id
1 'polypeptide(L)'
;MALDAALTDLLLLHRPDAAAVEEVFVNANPRSTLKLGQARGVVLLAAARTGIAVGEYAASVVKKATVGVGGADKAQVHAMVKRLLPGAAIAGADAADALAVAITHAHHLASNRILGGR
;
A
#
# COMPACT_ATOMS: atom_id res chain seq x y z
N MET A 1 -17.77 -11.41 1.18
CA MET A 1 -17.88 -11.14 2.64
C MET A 1 -16.57 -11.40 3.38
N ALA A 2 -15.84 -12.49 3.12
CA ALA A 2 -14.58 -12.78 3.85
C ALA A 2 -13.54 -11.64 3.81
N LEU A 3 -13.32 -10.99 2.65
CA LEU A 3 -12.38 -9.88 2.53
C LEU A 3 -12.80 -8.65 3.37
N ASP A 4 -14.07 -8.24 3.28
CA ASP A 4 -14.64 -7.11 4.03
C ASP A 4 -14.56 -7.32 5.56
N ALA A 5 -14.91 -8.52 6.02
CA ALA A 5 -14.83 -8.88 7.44
C ALA A 5 -13.38 -8.81 7.94
N ALA A 6 -12.43 -9.45 7.23
CA ALA A 6 -11.03 -9.45 7.62
C ALA A 6 -10.41 -8.05 7.64
N LEU A 7 -10.77 -7.19 6.67
CA LEU A 7 -10.33 -5.79 6.64
C LEU A 7 -10.91 -4.99 7.80
N THR A 8 -12.20 -5.17 8.10
CA THR A 8 -12.87 -4.52 9.23
C THR A 8 -12.18 -4.90 10.54
N ASP A 9 -11.90 -6.18 10.75
CA ASP A 9 -11.20 -6.66 11.95
C ASP A 9 -9.82 -6.04 12.09
N LEU A 10 -9.03 -5.98 11.01
CA LEU A 10 -7.70 -5.35 11.02
C LEU A 10 -7.77 -3.84 11.31
N LEU A 11 -8.71 -3.13 10.70
CA LEU A 11 -8.90 -1.69 10.91
C LEU A 11 -9.32 -1.39 12.35
N LEU A 12 -10.20 -2.20 12.94
CA LEU A 12 -10.63 -2.05 14.33
C LEU A 12 -9.53 -2.41 15.33
N LEU A 13 -8.73 -3.44 15.03
CA LEU A 13 -7.63 -3.91 15.86
C LEU A 13 -6.47 -2.89 15.89
N HIS A 14 -6.04 -2.43 14.73
CA HIS A 14 -4.83 -1.59 14.62
C HIS A 14 -5.11 -0.09 14.65
N ARG A 15 -6.34 0.35 14.35
CA ARG A 15 -6.76 1.76 14.30
C ARG A 15 -5.71 2.66 13.63
N PRO A 16 -5.33 2.38 12.38
CA PRO A 16 -4.29 3.16 11.70
C PRO A 16 -4.76 4.60 11.47
N ASP A 17 -3.83 5.55 11.53
CA ASP A 17 -4.13 6.97 11.24
C ASP A 17 -4.38 7.24 9.75
N ALA A 18 -3.86 6.38 8.88
CA ALA A 18 -4.01 6.48 7.43
C ALA A 18 -3.85 5.10 6.77
N ALA A 19 -4.35 4.97 5.54
CA ALA A 19 -4.22 3.78 4.73
C ALA A 19 -3.67 4.10 3.35
N ALA A 20 -3.16 3.08 2.65
CA ALA A 20 -2.69 3.25 1.29
C ALA A 20 -2.92 2.00 0.45
N VAL A 21 -3.11 2.21 -0.85
CA VAL A 21 -3.27 1.15 -1.85
C VAL A 21 -2.43 1.44 -3.09
N GLU A 22 -1.98 0.39 -3.76
CA GLU A 22 -1.43 0.53 -5.11
C GLU A 22 -2.56 0.83 -6.11
N GLU A 23 -2.25 1.67 -7.11
CA GLU A 23 -3.11 1.89 -8.25
C GLU A 23 -3.16 0.66 -9.15
N VAL A 24 -4.35 0.34 -9.65
CA VAL A 24 -4.54 -0.78 -10.60
C VAL A 24 -4.47 -0.23 -12.01
N PHE A 25 -3.40 -0.58 -12.73
CA PHE A 25 -3.31 -0.32 -14.17
C PHE A 25 -4.02 -1.39 -14.98
N VAL A 26 -4.60 -1.01 -16.11
CA VAL A 26 -5.19 -1.94 -17.06
C VAL A 26 -4.08 -2.82 -17.64
N ASN A 27 -4.04 -4.06 -17.18
CA ASN A 27 -3.11 -5.09 -17.63
C ASN A 27 -3.69 -5.86 -18.84
N ALA A 28 -2.85 -6.66 -19.49
CA ALA A 28 -3.20 -7.38 -20.72
C ALA A 28 -4.39 -8.35 -20.59
N ASN A 29 -4.80 -8.71 -19.37
CA ASN A 29 -5.94 -9.59 -19.10
C ASN A 29 -7.06 -8.85 -18.34
N PRO A 30 -8.10 -8.38 -19.06
CA PRO A 30 -9.22 -7.63 -18.49
C PRO A 30 -9.97 -8.35 -17.36
N ARG A 31 -10.05 -9.69 -17.40
CA ARG A 31 -10.74 -10.47 -16.36
C ARG A 31 -10.02 -10.39 -15.03
N SER A 32 -8.68 -10.45 -15.04
CA SER A 32 -7.89 -10.26 -13.82
C SER A 32 -7.96 -8.82 -13.32
N THR A 33 -7.96 -7.83 -14.22
CA THR A 33 -8.13 -6.42 -13.85
C THR A 33 -9.45 -6.20 -13.13
N LEU A 34 -10.53 -6.76 -13.66
CA LEU A 34 -11.87 -6.59 -13.08
C LEU A 34 -11.96 -7.21 -11.68
N LYS A 35 -11.42 -8.42 -11.48
CA LYS A 35 -11.37 -9.06 -10.15
C LYS A 35 -10.56 -8.24 -9.15
N LEU A 36 -9.41 -7.72 -9.58
CA LEU A 36 -8.57 -6.87 -8.73
C LEU A 36 -9.27 -5.54 -8.39
N GLY A 37 -9.95 -4.94 -9.37
CA GLY A 37 -10.76 -3.73 -9.17
C GLY A 37 -11.90 -3.94 -8.17
N GLN A 38 -12.60 -5.07 -8.24
CA GLN A 38 -13.63 -5.45 -7.27
C GLN A 38 -13.06 -5.58 -5.85
N ALA A 39 -11.93 -6.29 -5.68
CA ALA A 39 -11.27 -6.43 -4.39
C ALA A 39 -10.81 -5.08 -3.83
N ARG A 40 -10.22 -4.22 -4.68
CA ARG A 40 -9.81 -2.87 -4.32
C ARG A 40 -10.99 -2.00 -3.88
N GLY A 41 -12.14 -2.11 -4.55
CA GLY A 41 -13.36 -1.41 -4.15
C GLY A 41 -13.77 -1.74 -2.71
N VAL A 42 -13.65 -3.02 -2.30
CA VAL A 42 -13.90 -3.44 -0.91
C VAL A 42 -12.89 -2.82 0.05
N VAL A 43 -11.59 -2.80 -0.30
CA VAL A 43 -10.53 -2.18 0.52
C VAL A 43 -10.79 -0.69 0.73
N LEU A 44 -11.07 0.04 -0.34
CA LEU A 44 -11.33 1.48 -0.30
C LEU A 44 -12.58 1.80 0.53
N LEU A 45 -13.66 1.03 0.34
CA LEU A 45 -14.89 1.22 1.11
C LEU A 45 -14.66 0.95 2.60
N ALA A 46 -13.94 -0.12 2.96
CA ALA A 46 -13.64 -0.45 4.34
C ALA A 46 -12.86 0.68 5.04
N ALA A 47 -11.82 1.21 4.38
CA ALA A 47 -11.05 2.35 4.91
C ALA A 47 -11.90 3.64 4.98
N ALA A 48 -12.72 3.93 3.96
CA ALA A 48 -13.58 5.11 3.98
C ALA A 48 -14.58 5.09 5.14
N ARG A 49 -15.09 3.91 5.53
CA ARG A 49 -16.01 3.74 6.67
C ARG A 49 -15.39 4.06 8.02
N THR A 50 -14.06 4.02 8.13
CA THR A 50 -13.34 4.42 9.36
C THR A 50 -12.92 5.88 9.37
N GLY A 51 -13.23 6.63 8.30
CA GLY A 51 -12.91 8.06 8.17
C GLY A 51 -11.43 8.34 7.91
N ILE A 52 -10.61 7.33 7.64
CA ILE A 52 -9.18 7.51 7.36
C ILE A 52 -8.97 7.87 5.89
N ALA A 53 -8.04 8.78 5.63
CA ALA A 53 -7.63 9.09 4.28
C ALA A 53 -6.84 7.92 3.67
N VAL A 54 -7.13 7.61 2.40
CA VAL A 54 -6.40 6.59 1.64
C VAL A 54 -5.50 7.24 0.60
N GLY A 55 -4.19 6.98 0.67
CA GLY A 55 -3.25 7.31 -0.39
C GLY A 55 -3.26 6.26 -1.51
N GLU A 56 -3.30 6.72 -2.76
CA GLU A 56 -3.21 5.85 -3.94
C GLU A 56 -1.87 6.13 -4.64
N TYR A 57 -1.13 5.06 -4.97
CA TYR A 57 0.21 5.18 -5.55
C TYR A 57 0.42 4.28 -6.76
N ALA A 58 0.95 4.83 -7.84
CA ALA A 58 1.46 4.04 -8.95
C ALA A 58 2.65 3.17 -8.53
N ALA A 59 2.78 1.97 -9.12
CA ALA A 59 3.87 1.04 -8.82
C ALA A 59 5.27 1.66 -9.00
N SER A 60 5.44 2.56 -9.99
CA SER A 60 6.71 3.28 -10.20
C SER A 60 7.03 4.25 -9.05
N VAL A 61 6.00 4.86 -8.44
CA VAL A 61 6.15 5.73 -7.27
C VAL A 61 6.53 4.89 -6.05
N VAL A 62 5.90 3.73 -5.86
CA VAL A 62 6.24 2.79 -4.76
C VAL A 62 7.70 2.34 -4.85
N LYS A 63 8.13 1.94 -6.05
CA LYS A 63 9.53 1.56 -6.33
C LYS A 63 10.50 2.70 -6.07
N LYS A 64 10.19 3.91 -6.55
CA LYS A 64 11.01 5.10 -6.33
C LYS A 64 11.11 5.48 -4.86
N ALA A 65 9.99 5.45 -4.13
CA ALA A 65 9.96 5.81 -2.71
C ALA A 65 10.67 4.79 -1.81
N THR A 66 10.68 3.51 -2.23
CA THR A 66 11.33 2.44 -1.47
C THR A 66 12.82 2.34 -1.81
N VAL A 67 13.16 2.20 -3.09
CA VAL A 67 14.53 1.86 -3.56
C VAL A 67 15.30 3.08 -4.09
N GLY A 68 14.62 4.20 -4.32
CA GLY A 68 15.20 5.42 -4.89
C GLY A 68 15.05 5.55 -6.42
N VAL A 69 14.72 4.45 -7.10
CA VAL A 69 14.52 4.42 -8.57
C VAL A 69 13.21 3.75 -8.96
N GLY A 70 12.45 4.36 -9.88
CA GLY A 70 11.13 3.86 -10.29
C GLY A 70 11.18 2.56 -11.13
N GLY A 71 12.34 2.26 -11.72
CA GLY A 71 12.58 1.05 -12.52
C GLY A 71 13.04 -0.16 -11.71
N ALA A 72 13.04 -0.11 -10.37
CA ALA A 72 13.51 -1.20 -9.54
C ALA A 72 12.72 -2.51 -9.80
N ASP A 73 13.43 -3.63 -9.72
CA ASP A 73 12.81 -4.95 -9.77
C ASP A 73 12.17 -5.32 -8.41
N LYS A 74 11.36 -6.38 -8.41
CA LYS A 74 10.62 -6.81 -7.21
C LYS A 74 11.56 -7.28 -6.09
N ALA A 75 12.68 -7.92 -6.43
CA ALA A 75 13.64 -8.41 -5.44
C ALA A 75 14.36 -7.25 -4.73
N GLN A 76 14.70 -6.19 -5.46
CA GLN A 76 15.27 -4.96 -4.91
C GLN A 76 14.30 -4.27 -3.95
N VAL A 77 13.02 -4.18 -4.31
CA VAL A 77 11.98 -3.62 -3.41
C VAL A 77 11.91 -4.46 -2.13
N HIS A 78 11.80 -5.79 -2.24
CA HIS A 78 11.68 -6.68 -1.07
C HIS A 78 12.91 -6.65 -0.16
N ALA A 79 14.11 -6.63 -0.75
CA ALA A 79 15.36 -6.49 0.00
C ALA A 79 15.40 -5.16 0.76
N MET A 80 14.94 -4.08 0.14
CA MET A 80 14.89 -2.77 0.77
C MET A 80 13.84 -2.69 1.87
N VAL A 81 12.65 -3.28 1.69
CA VAL A 81 11.64 -3.35 2.76
C VAL A 81 12.20 -4.05 4.01
N LYS A 82 12.92 -5.17 3.84
CA LYS A 82 13.60 -5.85 4.96
C LYS A 82 14.64 -4.96 5.65
N ARG A 83 15.37 -4.16 4.88
CA ARG A 83 16.35 -3.21 5.41
C ARG A 83 15.69 -2.07 6.19
N LEU A 84 14.55 -1.55 5.71
CA LEU A 84 13.80 -0.48 6.35
C LEU A 84 13.06 -0.95 7.61
N LEU A 85 12.73 -2.23 7.70
CA LEU A 85 12.02 -2.85 8.81
C LEU A 85 12.80 -4.05 9.38
N PRO A 86 13.97 -3.85 10.01
CA PRO A 86 14.89 -4.92 10.39
C PRO A 86 14.34 -5.90 11.45
N GLY A 87 13.24 -5.57 12.12
CA GLY A 87 12.55 -6.44 13.09
C GLY A 87 11.23 -7.06 12.58
N ALA A 88 10.81 -6.76 11.35
CA ALA A 88 9.53 -7.26 10.84
C ALA A 88 9.67 -8.70 10.30
N ALA A 89 8.83 -9.60 10.79
CA ALA A 89 8.65 -10.92 10.20
C ALA A 89 7.73 -10.80 8.97
N ILE A 90 8.32 -10.61 7.79
CA ILE A 90 7.57 -10.41 6.55
C ILE A 90 7.08 -11.75 5.99
N ALA A 91 5.76 -11.96 6.03
CA ALA A 91 5.10 -13.19 5.59
C ALA A 91 4.89 -13.23 4.07
N GLY A 92 5.96 -13.49 3.32
CA GLY A 92 5.89 -13.71 1.88
C GLY A 92 5.83 -12.43 1.02
N ALA A 93 5.62 -12.62 -0.28
CA ALA A 93 5.74 -11.56 -1.28
C ALA A 93 4.64 -10.49 -1.18
N ASP A 94 3.39 -10.89 -0.96
CA ASP A 94 2.26 -9.95 -0.87
C ASP A 94 2.36 -9.05 0.36
N ALA A 95 2.86 -9.59 1.48
CA ALA A 95 3.14 -8.79 2.67
C ALA A 95 4.27 -7.78 2.42
N ALA A 96 5.32 -8.18 1.70
CA ALA A 96 6.41 -7.28 1.33
C ALA A 96 5.92 -6.14 0.41
N ASP A 97 5.05 -6.45 -0.57
CA ASP A 97 4.46 -5.45 -1.45
C ASP A 97 3.55 -4.48 -0.67
N ALA A 98 2.70 -4.99 0.24
CA ALA A 98 1.87 -4.16 1.11
C ALA A 98 2.70 -3.23 2.01
N LEU A 99 3.81 -3.73 2.58
CA LEU A 99 4.73 -2.92 3.37
C LEU A 99 5.43 -1.85 2.53
N ALA A 100 5.80 -2.14 1.28
CA ALA A 100 6.37 -1.13 0.38
C ALA A 100 5.38 0.02 0.10
N VAL A 101 4.09 -0.29 -0.10
CA VAL A 101 3.03 0.72 -0.26
C VAL A 101 2.86 1.55 1.03
N ALA A 102 2.86 0.90 2.20
CA ALA A 102 2.76 1.60 3.49
C ALA A 102 3.95 2.53 3.74
N ILE A 103 5.18 2.09 3.45
CA ILE A 103 6.41 2.91 3.53
C ILE A 103 6.30 4.11 2.58
N THR A 104 5.87 3.87 1.35
CA THR A 104 5.66 4.92 0.34
C THR A 104 4.69 5.98 0.86
N HIS A 105 3.59 5.56 1.48
CA HIS A 105 2.62 6.47 2.07
C HIS A 105 3.21 7.29 3.22
N ALA A 106 3.91 6.63 4.15
CA ALA A 106 4.58 7.30 5.26
C ALA A 106 5.56 8.39 4.79
N HIS A 107 6.34 8.11 3.75
CA HIS A 107 7.25 9.11 3.14
C HIS A 107 6.49 10.31 2.56
N HIS A 108 5.35 10.10 1.90
CA HIS A 108 4.55 11.19 1.34
C HIS A 108 3.89 12.04 2.43
N LEU A 109 3.34 11.41 3.48
CA LEU A 109 2.77 12.13 4.63
C LEU A 109 3.83 12.99 5.32
N ALA A 110 5.03 12.43 5.54
CA ALA A 110 6.14 13.17 6.14
C ALA A 110 6.56 14.37 5.27
N SER A 111 6.67 14.17 3.95
CA SER A 111 7.02 15.24 3.00
C SER A 111 5.96 16.35 2.97
N ASN A 112 4.68 15.99 2.94
CA ASN A 112 3.58 16.96 2.98
C ASN A 112 3.56 17.76 4.28
N ARG A 113 3.87 17.13 5.42
CA ARG A 113 3.96 17.84 6.71
C ARG A 113 5.09 18.87 6.71
N ILE A 114 6.24 18.54 6.12
CA ILE A 114 7.38 19.46 6.02
C ILE A 114 7.06 20.63 5.08
N LEU A 115 6.40 20.36 3.95
CA LEU A 115 6.11 21.38 2.93
C LEU A 115 4.88 22.24 3.27
N GLY A 116 3.87 21.66 3.91
CA GLY A 116 2.61 22.33 4.29
C GLY A 116 2.67 23.07 5.62
N GLY A 117 3.80 23.00 6.35
CA GLY A 117 4.06 23.79 7.56
C GLY A 117 4.62 25.19 7.29
N ARG A 118 4.47 25.73 6.07
CA ARG A 118 4.85 27.09 5.67
C ARG A 118 3.61 27.94 5.40
#